data_AF-A0A074YY48-F1
#
_entry.id   AF-A0A074YY48-F1
#
_cell.length_a   1.000
_cell.length_b   1.000
_cell.length_c   1.000
_cell.angle_alpha   90.00
_cell.angle_beta   90.00
_cell.angle_gamma   90.00
#
_symmetry.space_group_name_H-M   'P 1'
#
loop_
_entity.id
_entity.type
_entity.pdbx_description
1 polymer ?
#
loop_
_entity_poly.entity_id
_entity_poly.type
_entity_poly.pdbx_seq_one_letter_code
_entity_poly.pdbx_strand_id
1 'polypeptide(L)'
;MTESITDINSYNAFVPELLTGRFRARKLASQFNAPISDEATEEELMTHRGELLKKFFGSLGKNSFIEPPLNVDYGCNILIGDDFYSNFG
;
A
#
# COMPACT_ATOMS: atom_id res chain seq x y z
N MET A 1 -13.03 -18.20 -36.30
CA MET A 1 -13.20 -16.75 -36.06
C MET A 1 -12.56 -16.46 -34.72
N THR A 2 -11.30 -16.07 -34.75
CA THR A 2 -10.50 -15.67 -33.59
C THR A 2 -10.72 -14.19 -33.38
N GLU A 3 -11.59 -13.80 -32.45
CA GLU A 3 -11.68 -12.39 -32.05
C GLU A 3 -10.50 -12.06 -31.13
N SER A 4 -9.69 -11.11 -31.57
CA SER A 4 -8.55 -10.58 -30.83
C SER A 4 -9.05 -9.75 -29.65
N ILE A 5 -8.57 -10.09 -28.46
CA ILE A 5 -8.72 -9.28 -27.24
C ILE A 5 -7.90 -7.99 -27.45
N THR A 6 -8.51 -6.92 -27.96
CA THR A 6 -7.80 -5.64 -28.15
C THR A 6 -8.55 -4.42 -27.62
N ASP A 7 -9.68 -4.59 -26.92
CA ASP A 7 -10.42 -3.45 -26.40
C ASP A 7 -10.02 -3.13 -24.95
N ILE A 8 -8.85 -2.52 -24.76
CA ILE A 8 -8.52 -1.80 -23.52
C ILE A 8 -9.30 -0.49 -23.55
N ASN A 9 -10.52 -0.52 -23.00
CA ASN A 9 -11.29 0.69 -22.79
C ASN A 9 -10.56 1.59 -21.77
N SER A 10 -10.26 2.82 -22.18
CA SER A 10 -9.72 3.85 -21.26
C SER A 10 -10.72 4.11 -20.14
N TYR A 11 -10.24 4.29 -18.91
CA TYR A 11 -11.08 4.67 -17.77
C TYR A 11 -10.77 6.10 -17.29
N ASN A 12 -11.75 6.76 -16.69
CA ASN A 12 -11.54 8.08 -16.07
C ASN A 12 -10.96 7.92 -14.65
N ALA A 13 -9.66 8.15 -14.50
CA ALA A 13 -8.96 8.07 -13.22
C ALA A 13 -9.28 9.21 -12.22
N PHE A 14 -10.12 10.17 -12.62
CA PHE A 14 -10.52 11.34 -11.84
C PHE A 14 -11.96 11.27 -11.32
N VAL A 15 -12.64 10.12 -11.44
CA VAL A 15 -13.94 9.96 -10.80
C VAL A 15 -13.80 10.09 -9.27
N PRO A 16 -14.81 10.67 -8.57
CA PRO A 16 -14.71 10.97 -7.14
C PRO A 16 -14.27 9.79 -6.27
N GLU A 17 -14.77 8.59 -6.54
CA GLU A 17 -14.42 7.37 -5.81
C GLU A 17 -12.92 7.06 -5.85
N LEU A 18 -12.31 7.13 -7.04
CA LEU A 18 -10.87 6.89 -7.21
C LEU A 18 -10.04 8.02 -6.59
N LEU A 19 -10.49 9.27 -6.65
CA LEU A 19 -9.81 10.37 -5.97
C LEU A 19 -9.82 10.20 -4.45
N THR A 20 -10.95 9.80 -3.87
CA THR A 20 -11.07 9.52 -2.44
C THR A 20 -10.17 8.35 -2.02
N GLY A 21 -10.19 7.25 -2.77
CA GLY A 21 -9.32 6.11 -2.52
C GLY A 21 -7.83 6.48 -2.55
N ARG A 22 -7.42 7.22 -3.58
CA ARG A 22 -6.03 7.68 -3.73
C ARG A 22 -5.60 8.63 -2.62
N PHE A 23 -6.49 9.53 -2.20
CA PHE A 23 -6.20 10.44 -1.09
C PHE A 23 -5.99 9.68 0.23
N ARG A 24 -6.85 8.69 0.53
CA ARG A 24 -6.68 7.81 1.70
C ARG A 24 -5.35 7.08 1.66
N ALA A 25 -4.99 6.48 0.52
CA ALA A 25 -3.73 5.76 0.35
C ALA A 25 -2.54 6.70 0.60
N ARG A 26 -2.51 7.88 -0.02
CA ARG A 26 -1.45 8.87 0.18
C ARG A 26 -1.27 9.28 1.65
N LYS A 27 -2.37 9.45 2.39
CA LYS A 27 -2.31 9.78 3.82
C LYS A 27 -1.62 8.68 4.63
N LEU A 28 -2.01 7.42 4.41
CA LEU A 28 -1.43 6.27 5.12
C LEU A 28 0.02 6.02 4.70
N ALA A 29 0.33 6.11 3.40
CA ALA A 29 1.70 6.01 2.89
C ALA A 29 2.60 7.10 3.47
N SER A 30 2.10 8.34 3.58
CA SER A 30 2.85 9.44 4.23
C SER A 30 3.15 9.17 5.70
N GLN A 31 2.23 8.53 6.43
CA GLN A 31 2.46 8.15 7.83
C GLN A 31 3.48 7.01 7.93
N PHE A 32 3.37 6.02 7.05
CA PHE A 32 4.29 4.88 7.01
C PHE A 32 5.72 5.31 6.64
N ASN A 33 5.84 6.26 5.70
CA ASN A 33 7.11 6.81 5.22
C ASN A 33 7.67 7.93 6.12
N ALA A 34 7.00 8.27 7.22
CA ALA A 34 7.45 9.35 8.09
C ALA A 34 8.83 9.05 8.69
N PRO A 35 9.66 10.08 8.92
CA PRO A 35 10.92 9.93 9.64
C PRO A 35 10.72 9.27 11.01
N ILE A 36 11.71 8.50 11.42
CA ILE A 36 11.75 7.84 12.72
C ILE A 36 12.23 8.88 13.75
N SER A 37 11.61 8.94 14.92
CA SER A 37 12.11 9.77 16.03
C SER A 37 13.26 9.06 16.74
N ASP A 38 14.25 9.82 17.21
CA ASP A 38 15.44 9.28 17.86
C ASP A 38 15.13 8.53 19.18
N GLU A 39 13.96 8.79 19.76
CA GLU A 39 13.45 8.17 20.99
C GLU A 39 12.68 6.87 20.75
N ALA A 40 12.29 6.57 19.50
CA ALA A 40 11.49 5.38 19.19
C ALA A 40 12.35 4.12 19.16
N THR A 41 11.88 3.05 19.78
CA THR A 41 12.49 1.73 19.64
C THR A 41 12.15 1.09 18.29
N GLU A 42 12.98 0.15 17.84
CA GLU A 42 12.72 -0.63 16.62
C GLU A 42 11.38 -1.40 16.71
N GLU A 43 11.07 -1.97 17.88
CA GLU A 43 9.83 -2.72 18.12
C GLU A 43 8.58 -1.84 18.03
N GLU A 44 8.60 -0.64 18.63
CA GLU A 44 7.49 0.32 18.55
C GLU A 44 7.28 0.78 17.10
N LEU A 45 8.38 1.06 16.39
CA LEU A 45 8.32 1.45 14.99
C LEU A 45 7.73 0.36 14.12
N MET A 46 8.17 -0.89 14.30
CA MET A 46 7.68 -2.04 13.56
C MET A 46 6.21 -2.33 13.84
N THR A 47 5.79 -2.23 15.10
CA THR A 47 4.39 -2.37 15.51
C THR A 47 3.53 -1.29 14.84
N HIS A 48 3.94 -0.03 14.94
CA HIS A 48 3.21 1.10 14.36
C HIS A 48 3.08 0.97 12.83
N ARG A 49 4.19 0.66 12.15
CA ARG A 49 4.21 0.42 10.70
C ARG A 49 3.32 -0.75 10.31
N GLY A 50 3.36 -1.86 11.06
CA GLY A 50 2.49 -3.01 10.83
C GLY A 50 1.00 -2.65 10.91
N GLU A 51 0.59 -1.81 11.85
CA GLU A 51 -0.79 -1.33 11.95
C GLU A 51 -1.19 -0.45 10.75
N LEU A 52 -0.28 0.41 10.28
CA LEU A 52 -0.52 1.22 9.08
C LEU A 52 -0.67 0.34 7.85
N LEU A 53 0.18 -0.66 7.65
CA LEU A 53 0.11 -1.58 6.51
C LEU A 53 -1.19 -2.40 6.51
N LYS A 54 -1.65 -2.86 7.68
CA LYS A 54 -2.97 -3.53 7.83
C LYS A 54 -4.14 -2.62 7.45
N LYS A 55 -4.03 -1.32 7.70
CA LYS A 55 -5.04 -0.32 7.28
C LYS A 55 -4.90 0.06 5.80
N PHE A 56 -3.71 -0.13 5.22
CA PHE A 56 -3.38 0.28 3.85
C PHE A 56 -3.78 -0.77 2.82
N PHE A 57 -3.39 -2.02 3.02
CA PHE A 57 -3.62 -3.10 2.06
C PHE A 57 -5.02 -3.71 2.17
N GLY A 58 -5.47 -4.35 1.08
CA GLY A 58 -6.71 -5.13 1.09
C GLY A 58 -6.59 -6.38 1.97
N SER A 59 -5.40 -6.99 1.97
CA SER A 59 -5.01 -8.00 2.94
C SER A 59 -3.50 -7.96 3.18
N LEU A 60 -3.09 -8.28 4.40
CA LEU A 60 -1.69 -8.45 4.78
C LEU A 60 -1.58 -9.75 5.59
N GLY A 61 -0.76 -10.67 5.08
CA GLY A 61 -0.47 -11.93 5.76
C GLY A 61 0.34 -11.75 7.04
N LYS A 62 0.55 -12.85 7.73
CA LYS A 62 1.42 -12.92 8.91
C LYS A 62 2.87 -12.81 8.50
N ASN A 63 3.71 -12.33 9.42
CA ASN A 63 5.15 -12.21 9.24
C ASN A 63 5.58 -11.40 7.99
N SER A 64 4.69 -10.54 7.46
CA SER A 64 5.02 -9.70 6.33
C SER A 64 5.81 -8.47 6.78
N PHE A 65 6.84 -8.12 6.01
CA PHE A 65 7.71 -6.98 6.26
C PHE A 65 7.91 -6.18 4.97
N ILE A 66 7.85 -4.85 5.07
CA ILE A 66 8.05 -3.95 3.94
C ILE A 66 8.94 -2.82 4.43
N GLU A 67 10.05 -2.59 3.74
CA GLU A 67 10.86 -1.40 3.97
C GLU A 67 10.17 -0.15 3.41
N PRO A 68 10.17 0.99 4.13
CA PRO A 68 9.82 2.28 3.55
C PRO A 68 10.90 2.75 2.56
N PRO A 69 10.56 3.60 1.57
CA PRO A 69 9.24 4.19 1.36
C PRO A 69 8.28 3.29 0.57
N LEU A 70 7.00 3.33 0.94
CA LEU A 70 5.90 2.70 0.21
C LEU A 70 5.24 3.72 -0.74
N ASN A 71 5.20 3.40 -2.03
CA ASN A 71 4.60 4.24 -3.08
C ASN A 71 3.59 3.44 -3.91
N VAL A 72 2.30 3.56 -3.60
CA VAL A 72 1.20 2.84 -4.26
C VAL A 72 -0.04 3.74 -4.35
N ASP A 73 -0.82 3.61 -5.43
CA ASP A 73 -1.99 4.46 -5.70
C ASP A 73 -3.17 4.26 -4.73
N TYR A 74 -3.53 3.02 -4.38
CA TYR A 74 -4.76 2.73 -3.62
C TYR A 74 -4.56 1.85 -2.39
N GLY A 75 -3.58 0.94 -2.40
CA GLY A 75 -3.32 -0.02 -1.33
C GLY A 75 -4.37 -1.13 -1.20
N CYS A 76 -5.66 -0.79 -1.18
CA CYS A 76 -6.77 -1.73 -0.98
C CYS A 76 -6.89 -2.82 -2.06
N ASN A 77 -6.32 -2.60 -3.24
CA ASN A 77 -6.31 -3.58 -4.33
C ASN A 77 -5.12 -4.55 -4.27
N ILE A 78 -4.23 -4.38 -3.29
CA ILE A 78 -3.07 -5.24 -3.10
C ILE A 78 -3.38 -6.21 -1.95
N LEU A 79 -3.21 -7.49 -2.25
CA LEU A 79 -3.40 -8.59 -1.33
C LEU A 79 -2.05 -9.27 -1.14
N ILE A 80 -1.49 -9.16 0.06
CA ILE A 80 -0.20 -9.77 0.42
C ILE A 80 -0.46 -11.02 1.26
N GLY A 81 0.23 -12.11 0.92
CA GLY A 81 0.19 -13.38 1.66
C GLY A 81 1.16 -13.41 2.85
N ASP A 82 1.24 -14.57 3.50
CA ASP A 82 2.13 -14.78 4.64
C ASP A 82 3.62 -14.77 4.20
N ASP A 83 4.52 -14.44 5.14
CA ASP A 83 5.99 -14.49 4.99
C ASP A 83 6.55 -13.65 3.81
N PHE A 84 5.86 -12.56 3.48
CA PHE A 84 6.24 -11.63 2.42
C PHE A 84 7.32 -10.64 2.89
N TYR A 85 8.35 -10.44 2.08
CA TYR A 85 9.34 -9.38 2.28
C TYR A 85 9.43 -8.49 1.03
N SER A 86 9.32 -7.18 1.22
CA SER A 86 9.69 -6.19 0.20
C SER A 86 10.83 -5.34 0.71
N ASN A 87 11.88 -5.27 -0.09
CA ASN A 87 12.99 -4.35 0.12
C ASN A 87 12.62 -2.92 -0.31
N PHE A 88 13.57 -1.99 -0.22
CA PHE A 88 13.41 -0.57 -0.58
C PHE A 88 12.92 -0.38 -2.03
N GLY A 89 12.11 0.66 -2.25
CA GLY A 89 11.59 1.07 -3.57
C GLY A 89 11.88 2.53 -3.89
#